data_AF-C4IGZ4-F1
#
_entry.id   AF-C4IGZ4-F1
#
_cell.length_a   1.000
_cell.length_b   1.000
_cell.length_c   1.000
_cell.angle_alpha   90.00
_cell.angle_beta   90.00
_cell.angle_gamma   90.00
#
_symmetry.space_group_name_H-M   'P 1'
#
loop_
_entity.id
_entity.type
_entity.pdbx_description
1 polymer ?
#
loop_
_entity_poly.entity_id
_entity_poly.type
_entity_poly.pdbx_seq_one_letter_code
_entity_poly.pdbx_strand_id
1 'polypeptide(L)'
;MSNLLRKIENIKVDGFDYIMAFDMESIEVFKDITGKGILMSLNDLSNMDDEVILYFIASTLRKKEDGKILGKKLFNGEYDLFALVINLFPVVLSIVNNGFPQPNKNQKKK
;
A
#
# COMPACT_ATOMS: atom_id res chain seq x y z
N MET A 1 8.48 12.21 -15.27
CA MET A 1 8.15 11.88 -13.86
C MET A 1 6.92 10.99 -13.90
N SER A 2 6.96 9.82 -13.24
CA SER A 2 5.89 8.82 -13.28
C SER A 2 4.57 9.40 -12.76
N ASN A 3 3.50 9.29 -13.55
CA ASN A 3 2.17 9.85 -13.26
C ASN A 3 1.34 9.00 -12.26
N LEU A 4 1.99 8.35 -11.29
CA LEU A 4 1.27 7.79 -10.14
C LEU A 4 1.04 8.90 -9.12
N LEU A 5 -0.22 9.29 -8.95
CA LEU A 5 -0.62 10.28 -7.95
C LEU A 5 -0.50 9.65 -6.57
N ARG A 6 0.36 10.22 -5.73
CA ARG A 6 0.50 9.83 -4.32
C ARG A 6 -0.81 10.11 -3.59
N LYS A 7 -1.53 9.04 -3.21
CA LYS A 7 -2.64 9.14 -2.23
C LYS A 7 -2.08 8.88 -0.82
N ILE A 8 -2.57 9.61 0.17
CA ILE A 8 -2.11 9.57 1.56
C ILE A 8 -3.33 9.38 2.47
N GLU A 9 -3.28 8.39 3.35
CA GLU A 9 -4.28 8.16 4.41
C GLU A 9 -3.58 8.18 5.78
N ASN A 10 -4.14 8.90 6.74
CA ASN A 10 -3.62 8.93 8.12
C ASN A 10 -4.26 7.79 8.92
N ILE A 11 -3.44 7.02 9.62
CA ILE A 11 -3.84 5.76 10.24
C ILE A 11 -3.33 5.74 11.68
N LYS A 12 -4.14 5.17 12.58
CA LYS A 12 -3.71 4.86 13.95
C LYS A 12 -3.86 3.38 14.21
N VAL A 13 -2.77 2.70 14.53
CA VAL A 13 -2.76 1.26 14.90
C VAL A 13 -1.95 1.12 16.19
N ASP A 14 -2.52 0.43 17.18
CA ASP A 14 -1.86 0.14 18.48
C ASP A 14 -1.26 1.37 19.17
N GLY A 15 -1.94 2.52 19.03
CA GLY A 15 -1.49 3.79 19.61
C GLY A 15 -0.42 4.54 18.81
N PHE A 16 0.13 3.93 17.76
CA PHE A 16 1.10 4.58 16.87
C PHE A 16 0.40 5.25 15.69
N ASP A 17 0.92 6.43 15.33
CA ASP A 17 0.49 7.15 14.15
C ASP A 17 1.29 6.71 12.91
N TYR A 18 0.57 6.32 11.88
CA TYR A 18 1.10 5.95 10.58
C TYR A 18 0.51 6.80 9.48
N ILE A 19 1.22 6.82 8.37
CA ILE A 19 0.73 7.30 7.09
C ILE A 19 0.78 6.11 6.13
N MET A 20 -0.27 5.89 5.36
CA MET A 20 -0.22 4.95 4.26
C MET A 20 -0.27 5.70 2.94
N ALA A 21 0.68 5.42 2.07
CA ALA A 21 0.75 6.05 0.76
C ALA A 21 1.09 5.05 -0.34
N PHE A 22 0.57 5.30 -1.54
CA PHE A 22 0.90 4.52 -2.73
C PHE A 22 1.52 5.41 -3.79
N ASP A 23 2.82 5.20 -4.04
CA ASP A 23 3.67 5.96 -4.96
C ASP A 23 4.80 5.07 -5.52
N MET A 24 5.71 5.64 -6.32
CA MET A 24 6.79 4.87 -6.94
C MET A 24 7.72 4.17 -5.94
N GLU A 25 8.01 4.81 -4.81
CA GLU A 25 8.80 4.21 -3.72
C GLU A 25 8.09 2.96 -3.17
N SER A 26 6.76 3.04 -3.02
CA SER A 26 5.94 1.92 -2.58
C SER A 26 5.99 0.74 -3.57
N ILE A 27 6.02 1.03 -4.87
CA ILE A 27 6.15 0.03 -5.94
C ILE A 27 7.54 -0.63 -5.91
N GLU A 28 8.59 0.17 -5.72
CA GLU A 28 9.96 -0.31 -5.63
C GLU A 28 10.15 -1.23 -4.41
N VAL A 29 9.67 -0.81 -3.24
CA VAL A 29 9.73 -1.61 -2.02
C VAL A 29 8.91 -2.89 -2.15
N PHE A 30 7.72 -2.83 -2.75
CA PHE A 30 6.93 -4.05 -2.99
C PHE A 30 7.69 -5.06 -3.85
N LYS A 31 8.33 -4.58 -4.93
CA LYS A 31 9.13 -5.43 -5.82
C LYS A 31 10.35 -6.00 -5.12
N ASP A 32 11.02 -5.22 -4.26
CA ASP A 32 12.16 -5.69 -3.46
C ASP A 32 11.80 -6.78 -2.45
N ILE A 33 10.59 -6.70 -1.87
CA ILE A 33 10.13 -7.69 -0.88
C ILE A 33 9.63 -8.96 -1.56
N THR A 34 8.88 -8.83 -2.65
CA THR A 34 8.14 -9.96 -3.25
C THR A 34 8.81 -10.58 -4.47
N GLY A 35 9.74 -9.86 -5.11
CA GLY A 35 10.25 -10.20 -6.44
C GLY A 35 9.23 -10.07 -7.57
N LYS A 36 7.99 -9.64 -7.28
CA LYS A 36 6.87 -9.55 -8.24
C LYS A 36 6.56 -8.08 -8.57
N GLY A 37 5.98 -7.88 -9.76
CA GLY A 37 5.41 -6.58 -10.12
C GLY A 37 4.01 -6.40 -9.55
N ILE A 38 3.67 -5.17 -9.13
CA ILE A 38 2.36 -4.84 -8.53
C ILE A 38 1.17 -5.36 -9.35
N LEU A 39 1.19 -5.16 -10.68
CA LEU A 39 0.06 -5.55 -11.53
C LEU A 39 -0.21 -7.06 -11.50
N MET A 40 0.83 -7.87 -11.33
CA MET A 40 0.70 -9.33 -11.23
C MET A 40 0.04 -9.74 -9.91
N SER A 41 0.17 -8.93 -8.87
CA SER A 41 -0.37 -9.19 -7.53
C SER A 41 -1.76 -8.58 -7.28
N LEU A 42 -2.33 -7.85 -8.24
CA LEU A 42 -3.67 -7.24 -8.07
C LEU A 42 -4.78 -8.28 -8.00
N ASN A 43 -4.65 -9.39 -8.72
CA ASN A 43 -5.62 -10.49 -8.66
C ASN A 43 -5.62 -11.13 -7.27
N ASP A 44 -4.44 -11.40 -6.73
CA ASP A 44 -4.28 -12.00 -5.40
C ASP A 44 -4.79 -11.05 -4.30
N LEU A 45 -4.48 -9.74 -4.42
CA LEU A 45 -5.07 -8.71 -3.55
C LEU A 45 -6.60 -8.70 -3.61
N SER A 46 -7.18 -8.85 -4.80
CA SER A 46 -8.64 -8.88 -4.99
C SER A 46 -9.28 -10.14 -4.40
N ASN A 47 -8.53 -11.26 -4.38
CA ASN A 47 -8.94 -12.53 -3.79
C ASN A 47 -8.66 -12.64 -2.29
N MET A 48 -8.25 -11.52 -1.66
CA MET A 48 -7.95 -11.45 -0.23
C MET A 48 -6.82 -12.39 0.22
N ASP A 49 -5.83 -12.62 -0.65
CA ASP A 49 -4.61 -13.33 -0.26
C ASP A 49 -3.88 -12.54 0.83
N ASP A 50 -3.75 -13.15 2.01
CA ASP A 50 -3.27 -12.53 3.23
C ASP A 50 -1.79 -12.15 3.14
N GLU A 51 -0.97 -12.99 2.49
CA GLU A 51 0.45 -12.72 2.24
C GLU A 51 0.61 -11.48 1.35
N VAL A 52 -0.15 -11.41 0.26
CA VAL A 52 -0.13 -10.26 -0.66
C VAL A 52 -0.62 -8.99 0.03
N ILE A 53 -1.69 -9.06 0.83
CA ILE A 53 -2.17 -7.92 1.61
C ILE A 53 -1.06 -7.41 2.54
N LEU A 54 -0.36 -8.30 3.24
CA LEU A 54 0.76 -7.94 4.11
C LEU A 54 1.90 -7.30 3.34
N TYR A 55 2.21 -7.76 2.13
CA TYR A 55 3.22 -7.12 1.29
C TYR A 55 2.81 -5.71 0.86
N PHE A 56 1.54 -5.49 0.52
CA PHE A 56 1.03 -4.15 0.26
C PHE A 56 1.09 -3.25 1.50
N ILE A 57 0.74 -3.77 2.68
CA ILE A 57 0.88 -3.01 3.94
C ILE A 57 2.35 -2.66 4.16
N ALA A 58 3.26 -3.63 4.06
CA ALA A 58 4.70 -3.42 4.26
C ALA A 58 5.27 -2.36 3.31
N SER A 59 4.81 -2.33 2.05
CA SER A 59 5.33 -1.41 1.05
C SER A 59 4.66 -0.04 1.03
N THR A 60 3.54 0.14 1.74
CA THR A 60 2.78 1.42 1.73
C THR A 60 2.70 2.10 3.09
N LEU A 61 2.82 1.33 4.18
CA LEU A 61 2.74 1.83 5.55
C LEU A 61 4.06 2.49 5.95
N ARG A 62 3.95 3.72 6.42
CA ARG A 62 5.06 4.60 6.80
C ARG A 62 4.87 5.10 8.22
N LYS A 63 5.94 5.15 9.01
CA LYS A 63 5.89 5.83 10.32
C LYS A 63 5.64 7.32 10.08
N LYS A 64 4.71 7.92 10.81
CA LYS A 64 4.40 9.35 10.64
C LYS A 64 5.57 10.25 11.05
N GLU A 65 6.38 9.81 12.00
CA GLU A 65 7.53 10.57 12.52
C GLU A 65 8.58 10.89 11.46
N ASP A 66 8.97 9.90 10.64
CA ASP A 66 10.06 10.05 9.66
C ASP A 66 9.63 9.81 8.21
N GLY A 67 8.37 9.41 7.98
CA GLY A 67 7.80 9.14 6.66
C GLY A 67 8.38 7.90 5.95
N LYS A 68 9.20 7.09 6.63
CA LYS A 68 9.84 5.93 6.03
C LYS A 68 8.91 4.74 5.95
N ILE A 69 8.93 4.08 4.79
CA ILE A 69 8.22 2.81 4.58
C ILE A 69 8.80 1.75 5.52
N LEU A 70 7.93 0.97 6.15
CA LEU A 70 8.36 -0.11 7.04
C LEU A 70 9.10 -1.22 6.27
N GLY A 71 8.57 -1.61 5.13
CA GLY A 71 9.12 -2.65 4.26
C GLY A 71 9.34 -3.96 5.02
N LYS A 72 10.50 -4.58 4.82
CA LYS A 72 10.88 -5.86 5.49
C LYS A 72 10.81 -5.79 7.02
N LYS A 73 10.94 -4.59 7.63
CA LYS A 73 10.87 -4.44 9.10
C LYS A 73 9.50 -4.80 9.67
N LEU A 74 8.43 -4.75 8.87
CA LEU A 74 7.10 -5.19 9.31
C LEU A 74 7.12 -6.64 9.81
N PHE A 75 7.99 -7.49 9.23
CA PHE A 75 8.04 -8.92 9.48
C PHE A 75 9.03 -9.33 10.59
N ASN A 76 9.60 -8.37 11.33
CA ASN A 76 10.60 -8.65 12.36
C ASN A 76 10.01 -9.15 13.70
N GLY A 77 8.69 -9.36 13.79
CA GLY A 77 8.00 -9.84 14.99
C GLY A 77 7.57 -8.76 15.98
N GLU A 78 7.75 -7.48 15.66
CA GLU A 78 7.31 -6.34 16.49
C GLU A 78 5.84 -5.95 16.29
N TYR A 79 5.17 -6.53 15.28
CA TYR A 79 3.83 -6.14 14.87
C TYR A 79 2.88 -7.34 14.92
N ASP A 80 1.65 -7.09 15.36
CA ASP A 80 0.55 -8.05 15.16
C ASP A 80 0.09 -7.99 13.70
N LEU A 81 0.64 -8.90 12.89
CA LEU A 81 0.37 -8.98 11.46
C LEU A 81 -1.12 -9.20 11.17
N PHE A 82 -1.82 -9.97 12.00
CA PHE A 82 -3.22 -10.28 11.80
C PHE A 82 -4.09 -9.05 12.08
N ALA A 83 -3.81 -8.32 13.16
CA ALA A 83 -4.46 -7.05 13.45
C ALA A 83 -4.20 -6.02 12.34
N LEU A 84 -3.00 -5.96 11.80
CA LEU A 84 -2.67 -5.08 10.67
C LEU A 84 -3.50 -5.41 9.43
N VAL A 85 -3.62 -6.70 9.05
CA VAL A 85 -4.43 -7.11 7.91
C VAL A 85 -5.88 -6.69 8.09
N ILE A 86 -6.50 -6.99 9.24
CA ILE A 86 -7.91 -6.67 9.51
C ILE A 86 -8.15 -5.16 9.43
N ASN A 87 -7.30 -4.36 10.07
CA ASN A 87 -7.51 -2.91 10.16
C ASN A 87 -7.17 -2.18 8.86
N LEU A 88 -6.17 -2.66 8.11
CA LEU A 88 -5.57 -1.90 7.01
C LEU A 88 -5.98 -2.40 5.63
N PHE A 89 -6.52 -3.62 5.49
CA PHE A 89 -6.96 -4.14 4.21
C PHE A 89 -7.91 -3.19 3.44
N PRO A 90 -8.96 -2.59 4.06
CA PRO A 90 -9.81 -1.64 3.35
C PRO A 90 -9.06 -0.41 2.85
N VAL A 91 -8.05 0.04 3.62
CA VAL A 91 -7.22 1.19 3.27
C VAL A 91 -6.30 0.85 2.10
N VAL A 92 -5.66 -0.32 2.13
CA VAL A 92 -4.83 -0.84 1.02
C VAL A 92 -5.63 -0.88 -0.28
N LEU A 93 -6.84 -1.47 -0.25
CA LEU A 93 -7.69 -1.49 -1.44
C LEU A 93 -8.01 -0.09 -1.95
N SER A 94 -8.33 0.84 -1.04
CA SER A 94 -8.62 2.23 -1.39
C SER A 94 -7.42 2.92 -2.04
N ILE A 95 -6.23 2.84 -1.45
CA ILE A 95 -5.07 3.56 -1.99
C ILE A 95 -4.54 2.96 -3.28
N VAL A 96 -4.58 1.63 -3.44
CA VAL A 96 -4.15 0.97 -4.66
C VAL A 96 -5.10 1.33 -5.80
N ASN A 97 -6.42 1.21 -5.60
CA ASN A 97 -7.41 1.56 -6.62
C ASN A 97 -7.40 3.04 -7.01
N ASN A 98 -7.07 3.94 -6.08
CA ASN A 98 -7.02 5.38 -6.34
C ASN A 98 -5.64 5.88 -6.82
N GLY A 99 -4.57 5.13 -6.56
CA GLY A 99 -3.24 5.48 -7.02
C GLY A 99 -3.02 5.17 -8.51
N PHE A 100 -3.81 4.26 -9.08
CA PHE A 100 -3.86 4.09 -10.53
C PHE A 100 -4.60 5.24 -11.21
N PRO A 101 -4.13 5.71 -12.38
CA PRO A 101 -4.84 6.71 -13.17
C PRO A 101 -6.26 6.23 -13.47
N GLN A 102 -7.26 6.95 -12.97
CA GLN A 102 -8.63 6.69 -13.36
C GLN A 102 -8.92 7.34 -14.71
N PRO A 103 -9.75 6.72 -15.57
CA PRO A 103 -10.18 7.36 -16.80
C PRO A 103 -10.87 8.69 -16.47
N ASN A 104 -10.32 9.79 -16.98
CA ASN A 104 -10.92 11.11 -16.85
C ASN A 104 -12.32 11.10 -17.46
N LYS A 105 -13.37 11.04 -16.63
CA LYS A 105 -14.78 11.11 -17.07
C LYS A 105 -15.12 12.42 -17.82
N ASN A 106 -14.23 13.42 -17.82
CA ASN A 106 -14.45 14.74 -18.41
C ASN A 106 -13.74 15.01 -19.75
N GLN A 107 -13.05 14.04 -20.36
CA GLN A 107 -12.59 14.21 -21.74
C GLN A 107 -13.66 13.72 -22.71
N LYS A 108 -14.66 14.57 -22.98
CA LYS A 108 -15.43 14.47 -24.23
C LYS A 108 -14.42 14.47 -25.37
N LYS A 109 -14.34 13.35 -26.11
CA LYS A 109 -13.59 13.24 -27.36
C LYS A 109 -13.95 14.45 -28.23
N LYS A 110 -12.97 15.29 -28.54
CA LYS A 110 -13.06 16.23 -29.66
C LYS A 110 -12.72 15.48 -30.93
#